data_AF-A0A0K8QBX3-F1
#
_entry.id   AF-A0A0K8QBX3-F1
#
_cell.length_a   1.000
_cell.length_b   1.000
_cell.length_c   1.000
_cell.angle_alpha   90.00
_cell.angle_beta   90.00
_cell.angle_gamma   90.00
#
_symmetry.space_group_name_H-M   'P 1'
#
loop_
_entity.id
_entity.type
_entity.pdbx_description
1 polymer ?
#
loop_
_entity_poly.entity_id
_entity_poly.type
_entity_poly.pdbx_seq_one_letter_code
_entity_poly.pdbx_strand_id
1 'polypeptide(L)'
;MWAESPARSLPGALWRLYALRAATMQNSERISVYFKAGRDTAQVSHVVAGAAEPPGADEMKQMADAILSGAFDGDFDVALERSAAFCRVVALGQATLADSAEHSNEGHASKLTRNSHQLVKTAEDLEHAANAWRLGELD
;
A
#
# COMPACT_ATOMS: atom_id res chain seq x y z
N MET A 1 17.42 13.20 3.32
CA MET A 1 18.55 12.30 3.62
C MET A 1 18.20 10.81 3.47
N TRP A 2 16.92 10.38 3.58
CA TRP A 2 16.51 8.97 3.39
C TRP A 2 15.70 8.71 2.11
N ALA A 3 15.17 9.77 1.48
CA ALA A 3 14.47 9.68 0.20
C ALA A 3 15.37 9.31 -0.99
N GLU A 4 16.70 9.42 -0.82
CA GLU A 4 17.72 9.11 -1.83
C GLU A 4 18.38 7.73 -1.62
N SER A 5 18.02 7.01 -0.56
CA SER A 5 18.54 5.66 -0.31
C SER A 5 18.08 4.70 -1.40
N PRO A 6 18.93 3.75 -1.85
CA PRO A 6 18.54 2.74 -2.83
C PRO A 6 17.24 2.06 -2.42
N ALA A 7 16.40 1.73 -3.40
CA ALA A 7 15.12 1.08 -3.15
C ALA A 7 15.22 -0.26 -2.42
N ARG A 8 16.41 -0.88 -2.50
CA ARG A 8 16.71 -2.24 -2.06
C ARG A 8 17.65 -2.28 -0.85
N SER A 9 17.64 -1.25 -0.02
CA SER A 9 18.36 -1.22 1.25
C SER A 9 17.37 -1.22 2.42
N LEU A 10 17.81 -1.70 3.59
CA LEU A 10 17.04 -1.68 4.83
C LEU A 10 16.58 -0.25 5.19
N PRO A 11 17.44 0.80 5.16
CA PRO A 11 17.00 2.18 5.32
C PRO A 11 15.93 2.61 4.30
N GLY A 12 16.06 2.17 3.05
CA GLY A 12 15.12 2.48 1.98
C GLY A 12 13.75 1.80 2.15
N ALA A 13 13.74 0.58 2.67
CA ALA A 13 12.54 -0.17 3.01
C ALA A 13 11.81 0.46 4.20
N LEU A 14 12.52 0.78 5.29
CA LEU A 14 11.96 1.45 6.46
C LEU A 14 11.37 2.82 6.12
N TRP A 15 12.05 3.61 5.29
CA TRP A 15 11.53 4.89 4.82
C TRP A 15 10.21 4.73 4.05
N ARG A 16 10.12 3.75 3.14
CA ARG A 16 8.89 3.48 2.38
C ARG A 16 7.74 3.08 3.29
N LEU A 17 8.00 2.21 4.27
CA LEU A 17 7.00 1.82 5.26
C LEU A 17 6.50 3.03 6.06
N TYR A 18 7.42 3.87 6.54
CA TYR A 18 7.07 5.10 7.24
C TYR A 18 6.25 6.06 6.37
N ALA A 19 6.69 6.32 5.14
CA ALA A 19 6.03 7.21 4.21
C ALA A 19 4.61 6.72 3.86
N LEU A 20 4.46 5.41 3.64
CA LEU A 20 3.18 4.76 3.38
C LEU A 20 2.22 4.93 4.57
N ARG A 21 2.69 4.71 5.80
CA ARG A 21 1.90 4.95 7.01
C ARG A 21 1.52 6.42 7.13
N ALA A 22 2.48 7.34 6.98
CA ALA A 22 2.22 8.77 7.11
C ALA A 22 1.18 9.25 6.10
N ALA A 23 1.28 8.81 4.84
CA ALA A 23 0.30 9.11 3.80
C ALA A 23 -1.09 8.55 4.13
N THR A 24 -1.14 7.33 4.69
CA THR A 24 -2.38 6.67 5.11
C THR A 24 -3.03 7.40 6.29
N MET A 25 -2.24 7.81 7.30
CA MET A 25 -2.76 8.59 8.44
C MET A 25 -3.34 9.93 7.98
N GLN A 26 -2.62 10.63 7.10
CA GLN A 26 -2.98 11.98 6.69
C GLN A 26 -4.30 12.02 5.90
N ASN A 27 -4.62 10.98 5.13
CA ASN A 27 -5.80 10.95 4.26
C ASN A 27 -6.56 9.62 4.35
N SER A 28 -6.76 9.12 5.57
CA SER A 28 -7.32 7.78 5.84
C SER A 28 -8.67 7.52 5.17
N GLU A 29 -9.58 8.51 5.14
CA GLU A 29 -10.87 8.40 4.43
C GLU A 29 -10.69 8.14 2.93
N ARG A 30 -9.84 8.92 2.28
CA ARG A 30 -9.58 8.79 0.84
C ARG A 30 -8.91 7.46 0.50
N ILE A 31 -8.00 7.01 1.36
CA ILE A 31 -7.36 5.70 1.24
C ILE A 31 -8.38 4.57 1.42
N SER A 32 -9.32 4.67 2.37
CA SER A 32 -10.39 3.70 2.54
C SER A 32 -11.24 3.57 1.26
N VAL A 33 -11.59 4.69 0.61
CA VAL A 33 -12.32 4.68 -0.68
C VAL A 33 -11.54 3.93 -1.76
N TYR A 34 -10.24 4.22 -1.91
CA TYR A 34 -9.40 3.54 -2.90
C TYR A 34 -9.23 2.06 -2.58
N PHE A 35 -8.96 1.74 -1.32
CA PHE A 35 -8.79 0.36 -0.88
C PHE A 35 -10.06 -0.46 -1.15
N LYS A 36 -11.24 0.09 -0.86
CA LYS A 36 -12.52 -0.55 -1.15
C LYS A 36 -12.69 -0.79 -2.65
N ALA A 37 -12.52 0.25 -3.47
CA ALA A 37 -12.63 0.13 -4.93
C ALA A 37 -11.67 -0.93 -5.49
N GLY A 38 -10.44 -0.99 -4.98
CA GLY A 38 -9.46 -2.00 -5.41
C GLY A 38 -9.82 -3.41 -4.94
N ARG A 39 -10.28 -3.57 -3.70
CA ARG A 39 -10.69 -4.86 -3.15
C ARG A 39 -11.86 -5.46 -3.95
N ASP A 40 -12.83 -4.63 -4.30
CA ASP A 40 -14.02 -5.03 -5.05
C ASP A 40 -13.66 -5.42 -6.49
N THR A 41 -12.66 -4.76 -7.09
CA THR A 41 -12.13 -5.10 -8.44
C THR A 41 -11.25 -6.35 -8.44
N ALA A 42 -10.48 -6.61 -7.37
CA ALA A 42 -9.47 -7.68 -7.33
C ALA A 42 -10.03 -9.12 -7.38
N GLN A 43 -11.35 -9.32 -7.21
CA GLN A 43 -12.04 -10.62 -7.21
C GLN A 43 -11.19 -11.81 -6.72
N VAL A 44 -10.65 -11.70 -5.50
CA VAL A 44 -10.50 -12.86 -4.62
C VAL A 44 -11.79 -12.95 -3.83
N SER A 45 -12.63 -13.88 -4.27
CA SER A 45 -13.61 -14.67 -3.52
C SER A 45 -14.08 -14.17 -2.15
N HIS A 46 -15.40 -14.23 -1.98
CA HIS A 46 -16.21 -14.13 -0.77
C HIS A 46 -15.71 -14.98 0.44
N VAL A 47 -14.49 -14.74 0.94
CA VAL A 47 -13.81 -15.49 2.02
C VAL A 47 -13.04 -14.55 2.95
N VAL A 48 -13.60 -13.37 3.25
CA VAL A 48 -13.26 -12.67 4.50
C VAL A 48 -14.55 -12.48 5.28
N ALA A 49 -15.06 -13.59 5.80
CA ALA A 49 -15.94 -13.56 6.96
C ALA A 49 -15.07 -13.18 8.17
N GLY A 50 -15.25 -11.95 8.70
CA GLY A 50 -14.74 -11.62 10.03
C GLY A 50 -14.38 -10.15 10.29
N ALA A 51 -14.10 -9.35 9.26
CA ALA A 51 -13.91 -7.90 9.44
C ALA A 51 -15.16 -7.18 8.94
N ALA A 52 -15.71 -6.29 9.76
CA ALA A 52 -16.85 -5.45 9.40
C ALA A 52 -16.65 -4.86 7.98
N GLU A 53 -17.65 -5.05 7.14
CA GLU A 53 -17.66 -4.63 5.75
C GLU A 53 -18.04 -3.14 5.67
N PRO A 54 -17.26 -2.25 5.02
CA PRO A 54 -15.84 -2.26 4.69
C PRO A 54 -14.97 -1.49 5.72
N PRO A 55 -13.63 -1.69 5.75
CA PRO A 55 -12.74 -0.94 6.65
C PRO A 55 -12.85 0.56 6.39
N GLY A 56 -13.33 1.29 7.38
CA GLY A 56 -13.34 2.74 7.41
C GLY A 56 -11.95 3.31 7.67
N ALA A 57 -11.90 4.62 7.93
CA ALA A 57 -10.66 5.34 8.17
C ALA A 57 -9.86 4.78 9.37
N ASP A 58 -10.55 4.32 10.42
CA ASP A 58 -9.90 3.84 11.64
C ASP A 58 -9.35 2.43 11.49
N GLU A 59 -10.05 1.55 10.79
CA GLU A 59 -9.53 0.25 10.38
C GLU A 59 -8.30 0.41 9.48
N MET A 60 -8.29 1.43 8.62
CA MET A 60 -7.11 1.72 7.81
C MET A 60 -5.92 2.18 8.65
N LYS A 61 -6.16 2.94 9.71
CA LYS A 61 -5.09 3.35 10.63
C LYS A 61 -4.52 2.15 11.38
N GLN A 62 -5.41 1.32 11.93
CA GLN A 62 -5.02 0.10 12.63
C GLN A 62 -4.23 -0.86 11.73
N MET A 63 -4.64 -1.01 10.47
CA MET A 63 -3.91 -1.82 9.49
C MET A 63 -2.50 -1.28 9.25
N ALA A 64 -2.35 0.02 9.04
CA ALA A 64 -1.03 0.64 8.84
C ALA A 64 -0.14 0.57 10.09
N ASP A 65 -0.73 0.67 11.29
CA ASP A 65 -0.02 0.49 12.56
C ASP A 65 0.44 -0.95 12.78
N ALA A 66 -0.43 -1.93 12.53
CA ALA A 66 -0.12 -3.36 12.69
C ALA A 66 0.97 -3.83 11.72
N ILE A 67 0.99 -3.28 10.50
CA ILE A 67 2.06 -3.51 9.53
C ILE A 67 3.41 -3.04 10.09
N LEU A 68 3.46 -1.84 10.67
CA LEU A 68 4.71 -1.33 11.26
C LEU A 68 5.10 -2.06 12.55
N SER A 69 4.17 -2.43 13.42
CA SER A 69 4.52 -3.14 14.65
C SER A 69 5.14 -4.51 14.34
N GLY A 70 4.61 -5.24 13.36
CA GLY A 70 5.19 -6.52 12.90
C GLY A 70 6.64 -6.39 12.40
N ALA A 71 7.01 -5.24 11.83
CA ALA A 71 8.39 -4.95 11.44
C ALA A 71 9.36 -4.89 12.63
N PHE A 72 8.88 -4.47 13.80
CA PHE A 72 9.66 -4.36 15.03
C PHE A 72 9.58 -5.61 15.92
N ASP A 73 8.59 -6.48 15.71
CA ASP A 73 8.37 -7.71 16.48
C ASP A 73 9.09 -8.95 15.90
N GLY A 74 9.86 -8.79 14.82
CA GLY A 74 10.70 -9.85 14.23
C GLY A 74 10.20 -10.43 12.90
N ASP A 75 9.00 -10.03 12.44
CA ASP A 75 8.37 -10.50 11.20
C ASP A 75 8.51 -9.45 10.08
N PHE A 76 9.74 -8.98 9.83
CA PHE A 76 9.97 -7.84 8.93
C PHE A 76 9.62 -8.11 7.47
N ASP A 77 9.94 -9.30 6.94
CA ASP A 77 9.52 -9.74 5.61
C ASP A 77 8.00 -9.78 5.47
N VAL A 78 7.30 -10.31 6.47
CA VAL A 78 5.83 -10.36 6.48
C VAL A 78 5.23 -8.95 6.49
N ALA A 79 5.81 -8.03 7.26
CA ALA A 79 5.39 -6.64 7.28
C ALA A 79 5.57 -5.98 5.89
N LEU A 80 6.70 -6.23 5.23
CA LEU A 80 6.98 -5.73 3.87
C LEU A 80 5.99 -6.30 2.84
N GLU A 81 5.70 -7.60 2.88
CA GLU A 81 4.74 -8.26 1.98
C GLU A 81 3.31 -7.74 2.18
N ARG A 82 2.87 -7.57 3.43
CA ARG A 82 1.55 -6.99 3.74
C ARG A 82 1.43 -5.55 3.25
N SER A 83 2.52 -4.78 3.39
CA SER A 83 2.59 -3.40 2.89
C SER A 83 2.51 -3.35 1.36
N ALA A 84 3.20 -4.26 0.68
CA ALA A 84 3.15 -4.37 -0.77
C ALA A 84 1.75 -4.75 -1.26
N ALA A 85 1.12 -5.74 -0.63
CA ALA A 85 -0.26 -6.12 -0.92
C ALA A 85 -1.23 -4.94 -0.74
N PHE A 86 -1.08 -4.19 0.36
CA PHE A 86 -1.86 -2.97 0.59
C PHE A 86 -1.66 -1.93 -0.54
N CYS A 87 -0.42 -1.64 -0.92
CA CYS A 87 -0.12 -0.75 -2.05
C CYS A 87 -0.80 -1.21 -3.35
N ARG A 88 -0.77 -2.52 -3.67
CA ARG A 88 -1.41 -3.06 -4.86
C ARG A 88 -2.93 -2.88 -4.85
N VAL A 89 -3.58 -3.14 -3.72
CA VAL A 89 -5.04 -2.96 -3.59
C VAL A 89 -5.41 -1.47 -3.77
N VAL A 90 -4.71 -0.56 -3.10
CA VAL A 90 -4.97 0.88 -3.26
C VAL A 90 -4.68 1.35 -4.69
N ALA A 91 -3.59 0.88 -5.31
CA ALA A 91 -3.26 1.19 -6.69
C ALA A 91 -4.36 0.74 -7.66
N LEU A 92 -4.88 -0.47 -7.48
CA LEU A 92 -5.97 -0.99 -8.30
C LEU A 92 -7.22 -0.13 -8.16
N GLY A 93 -7.59 0.27 -6.93
CA GLY A 93 -8.74 1.14 -6.71
C GLY A 93 -8.54 2.55 -7.29
N GLN A 94 -7.33 3.10 -7.24
CA GLN A 94 -7.02 4.35 -7.91
C GLN A 94 -7.18 4.24 -9.43
N ALA A 95 -6.75 3.14 -10.04
CA ALA A 95 -6.95 2.89 -11.47
C ALA A 95 -8.44 2.76 -11.81
N THR A 96 -9.20 1.97 -11.05
CA THR A 96 -10.65 1.82 -11.25
C THR A 96 -11.40 3.16 -11.19
N LEU A 97 -11.05 4.02 -10.23
CA LEU A 97 -11.66 5.35 -10.12
C LEU A 97 -11.15 6.33 -11.18
N ALA A 98 -9.91 6.17 -11.67
CA ALA A 98 -9.39 6.97 -12.78
C ALA A 98 -10.20 6.72 -14.05
N ASP A 99 -10.43 5.45 -14.39
CA ASP A 99 -11.22 5.04 -15.56
C ASP A 99 -12.64 5.61 -15.48
N SER A 100 -13.25 5.57 -14.29
CA SER A 100 -14.59 6.13 -14.04
C SER A 100 -14.64 7.65 -14.19
N ALA A 101 -13.54 8.35 -13.92
CA ALA A 101 -13.45 9.81 -13.95
C ALA A 101 -12.96 10.37 -15.30
N GLU A 102 -12.45 9.54 -16.22
CA GLU A 102 -11.77 9.96 -17.44
C GLU A 102 -12.57 10.98 -18.27
N HIS A 103 -13.86 10.71 -18.46
CA HIS A 103 -14.74 11.54 -19.29
C HIS A 103 -15.27 12.80 -18.57
N SER A 104 -15.33 12.78 -17.23
CA SER A 104 -15.89 13.87 -16.44
C SER A 104 -14.83 14.83 -15.90
N ASN A 105 -13.61 14.34 -15.69
CA ASN A 105 -12.47 15.10 -15.17
C ASN A 105 -11.14 14.41 -15.51
N GLU A 106 -10.68 14.59 -16.75
CA GLU A 106 -9.42 14.04 -17.27
C GLU A 106 -8.20 14.37 -16.38
N GLY A 107 -8.15 15.59 -15.84
CA GLY A 107 -7.06 16.03 -14.97
C GLY A 107 -7.03 15.29 -13.62
N HIS A 108 -8.19 14.88 -13.10
CA HIS A 108 -8.26 14.02 -11.91
C HIS A 108 -7.90 12.57 -12.24
N ALA A 109 -8.43 12.03 -13.34
CA ALA A 109 -8.11 10.68 -13.81
C ALA A 109 -6.60 10.50 -14.01
N SER A 110 -5.95 11.42 -14.72
CA SER A 110 -4.49 11.41 -14.94
C SER A 110 -3.67 11.38 -13.64
N LYS A 111 -4.11 12.12 -12.61
CA LYS A 111 -3.45 12.12 -11.30
C LYS A 111 -3.62 10.77 -10.60
N LEU A 112 -4.81 10.18 -10.64
CA LEU A 112 -5.08 8.86 -10.05
C LEU A 112 -4.26 7.77 -10.73
N THR A 113 -4.19 7.76 -12.06
CA THR A 113 -3.37 6.81 -12.84
C THR A 113 -1.89 6.92 -12.47
N ARG A 114 -1.35 8.15 -12.41
CA ARG A 114 0.06 8.35 -12.00
C ARG A 114 0.32 7.87 -10.58
N ASN A 115 -0.57 8.15 -9.64
CA ASN A 115 -0.45 7.70 -8.25
C ASN A 115 -0.53 6.18 -8.15
N SER A 116 -1.42 5.55 -8.91
CA SER A 116 -1.55 4.09 -9.01
C SER A 116 -0.24 3.45 -9.45
N HIS A 117 0.37 3.94 -10.53
CA HIS A 117 1.69 3.46 -10.98
C HIS A 117 2.79 3.63 -9.94
N GLN A 118 2.78 4.73 -9.19
CA GLN A 118 3.77 4.96 -8.14
C GLN A 118 3.61 3.95 -6.99
N LEU A 119 2.37 3.62 -6.60
CA LEU A 119 2.08 2.61 -5.59
C LEU A 119 2.46 1.20 -6.04
N VAL A 120 2.26 0.86 -7.32
CA VAL A 120 2.73 -0.42 -7.87
C VAL A 120 4.25 -0.55 -7.73
N LYS A 121 5.01 0.48 -8.11
CA LYS A 121 6.47 0.50 -7.92
C LYS A 121 6.87 0.35 -6.45
N THR A 122 6.16 1.02 -5.55
CA THR A 122 6.39 0.86 -4.11
C THR A 122 6.11 -0.56 -3.64
N ALA A 123 5.06 -1.21 -4.14
CA ALA A 123 4.77 -2.61 -3.83
C ALA A 123 5.91 -3.54 -4.30
N GLU A 124 6.37 -3.35 -5.54
CA GLU A 124 7.50 -4.11 -6.09
C GLU A 124 8.76 -3.91 -5.24
N ASP A 125 9.11 -2.68 -4.88
CA ASP A 125 10.27 -2.40 -4.01
C ASP A 125 10.18 -3.13 -2.66
N LEU A 126 8.99 -3.15 -2.04
CA LEU A 126 8.75 -3.80 -0.75
C LEU A 126 8.80 -5.33 -0.87
N GLU A 127 8.27 -5.92 -1.94
CA GLU A 127 8.37 -7.35 -2.24
C GLU A 127 9.83 -7.78 -2.43
N HIS A 128 10.61 -6.99 -3.14
CA HIS A 128 12.06 -7.23 -3.28
C HIS A 128 12.78 -7.15 -1.94
N ALA A 129 12.46 -6.13 -1.13
CA ALA A 129 13.05 -5.98 0.20
C ALA A 129 12.69 -7.16 1.12
N ALA A 130 11.46 -7.67 1.06
CA ALA A 130 11.03 -8.84 1.81
C ALA A 130 11.86 -10.08 1.44
N ASN A 131 12.06 -10.30 0.13
CA ASN A 131 12.88 -11.40 -0.35
C ASN A 131 14.35 -11.25 0.05
N ALA A 132 14.93 -10.05 -0.09
CA ALA A 132 16.31 -9.78 0.33
C ALA A 132 16.51 -9.96 1.84
N TRP A 133 15.53 -9.57 2.66
CA TRP A 133 15.54 -9.83 4.11
C TRP A 133 15.58 -11.32 4.42
N ARG A 134 14.72 -12.12 3.77
CA ARG A 134 14.70 -13.59 3.93
C ARG A 134 16.03 -14.25 3.55
N LEU A 135 16.77 -13.66 2.63
CA LEU A 135 18.10 -14.12 2.19
C LEU A 135 19.26 -13.58 3.04
N GLY A 136 19.00 -12.64 3.95
CA GLY A 136 20.06 -11.95 4.72
C GLY A 136 20.89 -10.98 3.87
N GLU A 137 20.35 -10.52 2.75
CA GLU A 137 21.03 -9.67 1.75
C GLU A 137 20.57 -8.20 1.80
N LEU A 138 19.61 -7.87 2.67
CA LEU A 138 19.11 -6.50 2.82
C LEU A 138 20.01 -5.71 3.79
N ASP A 139 20.70 -4.68 3.29
CA ASP A 139 21.71 -3.89 4.01
C ASP A 139 21.29 -2.46 4.37
#